data_AF-A0A524QQH8-F1
#
_entry.id   AF-A0A524QQH8-F1
#
_cell.length_a   1.000
_cell.length_b   1.000
_cell.length_c   1.000
_cell.angle_alpha   90.00
_cell.angle_beta   90.00
_cell.angle_gamma   90.00
#
_symmetry.space_group_name_H-M   'P 1'
#
loop_
_entity.id
_entity.type
_entity.pdbx_description
1 polymer ?
#
loop_
_entity_poly.entity_id
_entity_poly.type
_entity_poly.pdbx_seq_one_letter_code
_entity_poly.pdbx_strand_id
1 'polypeptide(L)'
;MLIGSDLDLLAVSLDEDPSLHCLLDRIRVRAAPLRDDTLGPPHLKALLSRDGGICPDDGKPLHFDPLHPREHHCRHCNRIVTGDRHDRHWARAAHLWFAERTADLALLGSLSGDLAAA
;
A
#
# COMPACT_ATOMS: atom_id res chain seq x y z
N MET A 1 -16.54 11.80 -1.45
CA MET A 1 -16.54 10.35 -1.72
C MET A 1 -17.01 10.22 -3.14
N LEU A 2 -16.22 9.58 -4.03
CA LEU A 2 -16.64 9.42 -5.42
C LEU A 2 -17.83 8.46 -5.46
N ILE A 3 -18.87 8.83 -6.19
CA ILE A 3 -20.01 7.97 -6.49
C ILE A 3 -19.90 7.42 -7.92
N GLY A 4 -20.73 6.44 -8.28
CA GLY A 4 -20.65 5.78 -9.59
C GLY A 4 -20.66 6.75 -10.78
N SER A 5 -21.52 7.78 -10.73
CA SER A 5 -21.56 8.81 -11.78
C SER A 5 -20.29 9.65 -11.90
N ASP A 6 -19.53 9.83 -10.81
CA ASP A 6 -18.24 10.54 -10.87
C ASP A 6 -17.19 9.70 -11.62
N LEU A 7 -17.27 8.37 -11.51
CA LEU A 7 -16.38 7.43 -12.21
C LEU A 7 -16.71 7.34 -13.69
N ASP A 8 -18.00 7.40 -14.05
CA ASP A 8 -18.44 7.46 -15.46
C ASP A 8 -17.90 8.72 -16.15
N LEU A 9 -17.96 9.88 -15.48
CA LEU A 9 -17.40 11.12 -15.99
C LEU A 9 -15.88 11.04 -16.15
N LEU A 10 -15.19 10.43 -15.18
CA LEU A 10 -13.74 10.21 -15.26
C LEU A 10 -13.37 9.28 -16.43
N ALA A 11 -14.20 8.26 -16.71
CA ALA A 11 -14.01 7.37 -17.85
C ALA A 11 -14.05 8.13 -19.18
N VAL A 12 -15.00 9.06 -19.36
CA VAL A 12 -15.07 9.92 -20.54
C VAL A 12 -13.84 10.83 -20.66
N SER A 13 -13.39 11.44 -19.56
CA SER A 13 -12.23 12.34 -19.57
C SER A 13 -10.91 11.64 -19.92
N LEU A 14 -10.79 10.33 -19.70
CA LEU A 14 -9.60 9.57 -20.05
C LEU A 14 -9.33 9.61 -21.55
N ASP A 15 -10.35 9.46 -22.39
CA ASP A 15 -10.23 9.49 -23.85
C ASP A 15 -9.73 10.85 -24.38
N GLU A 16 -9.99 11.92 -23.62
CA GLU A 16 -9.69 13.29 -24.02
C GLU A 16 -8.31 13.78 -23.54
N ASP A 17 -7.73 13.19 -22.49
CA ASP A 17 -6.48 13.64 -21.86
C ASP A 17 -5.41 12.52 -21.70
N PRO A 18 -4.33 12.53 -22.51
CA PRO A 18 -3.21 11.60 -22.39
C PRO A 18 -2.49 11.60 -21.03
N SER A 19 -2.55 12.70 -20.27
CA SER A 19 -1.92 12.78 -18.95
C SER A 19 -2.62 11.89 -17.92
N LEU A 20 -3.93 11.68 -18.07
CA LEU A 20 -4.72 10.79 -17.23
C LEU A 20 -4.35 9.32 -17.46
N HIS A 21 -3.97 8.95 -18.69
CA HIS A 21 -3.43 7.62 -18.98
C HIS A 21 -2.12 7.34 -18.22
N CYS A 22 -1.20 8.32 -18.18
CA CYS A 22 0.03 8.20 -17.39
C CYS A 22 -0.25 8.08 -15.89
N LEU A 23 -1.29 8.75 -15.39
CA LEU A 23 -1.75 8.55 -14.01
C LEU A 23 -2.27 7.12 -13.79
N LEU A 24 -3.12 6.59 -14.68
CA LEU A 24 -3.62 5.22 -14.58
C LEU A 24 -2.50 4.18 -14.60
N ASP A 25 -1.50 4.35 -15.45
CA ASP A 25 -0.36 3.42 -15.49
C ASP A 25 0.41 3.40 -14.17
N ARG A 26 0.58 4.56 -13.54
CA ARG A 26 1.19 4.63 -12.20
C ARG A 26 0.32 3.96 -11.13
N ILE A 27 -1.00 4.06 -11.24
CA ILE A 27 -1.95 3.37 -10.34
C ILE A 27 -1.87 1.85 -10.56
N ARG A 28 -1.81 1.38 -11.81
CA ARG A 28 -1.62 -0.05 -12.15
C ARG A 28 -0.35 -0.61 -11.54
N VAL A 29 0.78 0.11 -11.67
CA VAL A 29 2.06 -0.31 -11.07
C VAL A 29 1.97 -0.37 -9.54
N ARG A 30 1.33 0.63 -8.90
CA ARG A 30 1.13 0.64 -7.45
C ARG A 30 0.27 -0.53 -6.98
N ALA A 31 -0.82 -0.84 -7.69
CA ALA A 31 -1.78 -1.89 -7.35
C ALA A 31 -1.32 -3.32 -7.66
N ALA A 32 -0.30 -3.49 -8.51
CA ALA A 32 0.20 -4.78 -8.96
C ALA A 32 0.42 -5.82 -7.84
N PRO A 33 1.00 -5.49 -6.66
CA PRO A 33 1.22 -6.49 -5.62
C PRO A 33 -0.05 -7.14 -5.06
N LEU A 34 -1.19 -6.43 -5.10
CA LEU A 34 -2.49 -7.00 -4.70
C LEU A 34 -3.17 -7.69 -5.88
N ARG A 35 -3.07 -7.13 -7.09
CA ARG A 35 -3.61 -7.73 -8.32
C ARG A 35 -3.00 -9.11 -8.58
N ASP A 36 -1.71 -9.25 -8.31
CA ASP A 36 -0.92 -10.44 -8.59
C ASP A 36 -0.88 -11.39 -7.35
N ASP A 37 -1.82 -11.23 -6.39
CA ASP A 37 -1.98 -12.01 -5.15
C ASP A 37 -0.69 -12.19 -4.32
N THR A 38 0.28 -11.29 -4.48
CA THR A 38 1.58 -11.39 -3.83
C THR A 38 1.52 -11.00 -2.35
N LEU A 39 0.54 -10.18 -1.97
CA LEU A 39 0.35 -9.67 -0.62
C LEU A 39 -1.11 -9.75 -0.18
N GLY A 40 -1.34 -10.39 0.97
CA GLY A 40 -2.65 -10.46 1.62
C GLY A 40 -2.90 -9.32 2.62
N PRO A 41 -4.13 -9.22 3.17
CA PRO A 41 -4.44 -8.25 4.21
C PRO A 41 -3.62 -8.52 5.49
N PRO A 42 -3.10 -7.48 6.16
CA PRO A 42 -2.33 -7.66 7.39
C PRO A 42 -3.20 -8.22 8.52
N HIS A 43 -2.74 -9.31 9.14
CA HIS A 43 -3.47 -10.01 10.22
C HIS A 43 -3.21 -9.46 11.63
N LEU A 44 -2.20 -8.61 11.80
CA LEU A 44 -1.81 -8.07 13.10
C LEU A 44 -2.60 -6.80 13.43
N LYS A 45 -3.04 -6.67 14.69
CA LYS A 45 -3.54 -5.40 15.22
C LYS A 45 -2.37 -4.47 15.54
N ALA A 46 -2.42 -3.28 14.94
CA ALA A 46 -1.44 -2.23 15.16
C ALA A 46 -1.29 -1.88 16.65
N LEU A 47 -0.05 -1.59 17.06
CA LEU A 47 0.28 -1.11 18.40
C LEU A 47 1.16 0.14 18.30
N LEU A 48 0.66 1.26 18.82
CA LEU A 48 1.45 2.46 19.02
C LEU A 48 2.26 2.30 20.31
N SER A 49 3.50 1.86 20.16
CA SER A 49 4.48 1.79 21.25
C SER A 49 5.57 2.86 21.04
N ARG A 50 6.31 3.19 22.11
CA ARG A 50 7.40 4.17 22.04
C ARG A 50 8.64 3.63 21.31
N ASP A 51 8.86 2.33 21.43
CA ASP A 51 10.05 1.61 20.96
C ASP A 51 9.83 0.85 19.65
N GLY A 52 8.60 0.42 19.37
CA GLY A 52 8.25 -0.23 18.11
C GLY A 52 8.52 0.68 16.92
N GLY A 53 9.06 0.11 15.85
CA GLY A 53 9.42 0.86 14.64
C GLY A 53 10.67 1.73 14.77
N ILE A 54 11.41 1.66 15.89
CA ILE A 54 12.64 2.41 16.11
C ILE A 54 13.84 1.45 16.16
N CYS A 55 14.94 1.84 15.52
CA CYS A 55 16.20 1.11 15.59
C CYS A 55 16.81 1.23 16.99
N PRO A 56 17.21 0.11 17.63
CA PRO A 56 17.78 0.15 18.98
C PRO A 56 19.19 0.76 19.04
N ASP A 57 19.92 0.81 17.92
CA ASP A 57 21.31 1.26 17.90
C ASP A 57 21.46 2.77 17.66
N ASP A 58 20.65 3.33 16.75
CA ASP A 58 20.76 4.73 16.33
C ASP A 58 19.48 5.54 16.56
N GLY A 59 18.42 4.93 17.09
CA GLY A 59 17.16 5.58 17.40
C GLY A 59 16.36 6.05 16.18
N LYS A 60 16.74 5.67 14.95
CA LYS A 60 16.05 6.10 13.73
C LYS A 60 14.82 5.24 13.42
N PRO A 61 13.82 5.78 12.71
CA PRO A 61 12.69 5.00 12.23
C PRO A 61 13.15 3.86 11.31
N LEU A 62 12.58 2.68 11.52
CA LEU A 62 12.75 1.52 10.66
C LEU A 62 11.96 1.72 9.37
N HIS A 63 12.50 1.20 8.27
CA HIS A 63 11.87 1.27 6.97
C HIS A 63 10.64 0.36 6.90
N PHE A 64 9.55 0.88 6.34
CA PHE A 64 8.38 0.07 6.03
C PHE A 64 8.61 -0.72 4.74
N ASP A 65 8.66 -2.04 4.85
CA ASP A 65 8.65 -2.96 3.72
C ASP A 65 7.40 -3.85 3.79
N PRO A 66 6.47 -3.77 2.83
CA PRO A 66 5.28 -4.60 2.83
C PRO A 66 5.56 -6.09 2.57
N LEU A 67 6.70 -6.45 1.97
CA LEU A 67 7.06 -7.82 1.62
C LEU A 67 7.68 -8.59 2.81
N HIS A 68 8.29 -7.87 3.76
CA HIS A 68 9.01 -8.46 4.88
C HIS A 68 8.41 -8.00 6.23
N PRO A 69 7.24 -8.53 6.65
CA PRO A 69 6.50 -8.05 7.82
C PRO A 69 7.20 -8.30 9.17
N ARG A 70 8.24 -9.14 9.18
CA ARG A 70 8.98 -9.56 10.38
C ARG A 70 10.45 -9.10 10.37
N GLU A 71 10.91 -8.49 9.29
CA GLU A 71 12.29 -8.03 9.13
C GLU A 71 12.29 -6.52 8.92
N HIS A 72 12.61 -5.77 9.98
CA HIS A 72 12.53 -4.31 9.96
C HIS A 72 13.91 -3.72 9.77
N HIS A 73 14.16 -3.15 8.60
CA HIS A 73 15.48 -2.66 8.22
C HIS A 73 15.70 -1.20 8.66
N CYS A 74 16.80 -0.93 9.35
CA CYS A 74 17.30 0.43 9.52
C CYS A 74 18.12 0.83 8.29
N ARG A 75 17.70 1.88 7.56
CA ARG A 75 18.46 2.40 6.39
C ARG A 75 19.76 3.11 6.73
N HIS A 76 20.06 3.29 8.02
CA HIS A 76 21.24 4.02 8.46
C HIS A 76 22.37 3.11 8.95
N CYS A 77 22.11 2.26 9.95
CA CYS A 77 23.08 1.29 10.43
C CYS A 77 23.00 -0.08 9.72
N ASN A 78 22.05 -0.25 8.79
CA ASN A 78 21.81 -1.48 8.04
C ASN A 78 21.42 -2.71 8.89
N ARG A 79 21.03 -2.49 10.15
CA ARG A 79 20.57 -3.55 11.04
C ARG A 79 19.16 -4.03 10.66
N ILE A 80 18.96 -5.34 10.78
CA ILE A 80 17.63 -5.97 10.78
C ILE A 80 17.17 -6.09 12.23
N VAL A 81 16.00 -5.54 12.50
CA VAL A 81 15.34 -5.58 13.81
C VAL A 81 14.11 -6.48 13.69
N THR A 82 13.88 -7.33 14.68
CA THR A 82 12.76 -8.28 14.72
C THR A 82 12.06 -8.19 16.08
N GLY A 83 10.78 -8.54 16.13
CA GLY A 83 10.07 -8.73 17.39
C GLY A 83 8.70 -8.09 17.43
N ASP A 84 7.82 -8.60 18.30
CA ASP A 84 6.38 -8.31 18.28
C ASP A 84 6.04 -6.82 18.30
N ARG A 85 6.79 -6.01 19.07
CA ARG A 85 6.56 -4.55 19.12
C ARG A 85 6.85 -3.85 17.80
N HIS A 86 7.88 -4.28 17.08
CA HIS A 86 8.21 -3.76 15.75
C HIS A 86 7.21 -4.26 14.71
N ASP A 87 6.84 -5.55 14.77
CA ASP A 87 5.84 -6.15 13.88
C ASP A 87 4.47 -5.46 14.01
N ARG A 88 4.04 -5.16 15.23
CA ARG A 88 2.78 -4.46 15.50
C ARG A 88 2.85 -2.97 15.22
N HIS A 89 4.02 -2.35 15.28
CA HIS A 89 4.21 -0.99 14.77
C HIS A 89 4.08 -0.98 13.24
N TRP A 90 4.77 -1.88 12.56
CA TRP A 90 4.70 -2.09 11.10
C TRP A 90 3.26 -2.29 10.63
N ALA A 91 2.46 -3.05 11.38
CA ALA A 91 1.07 -3.32 11.05
C ALA A 91 0.24 -2.04 10.81
N ARG A 92 0.52 -0.93 11.51
CA ARG A 92 -0.16 0.36 11.25
C ARG A 92 0.05 0.82 9.81
N ALA A 93 1.30 0.83 9.35
CA ALA A 93 1.63 1.22 7.99
C ALA A 93 1.10 0.20 6.98
N ALA A 94 1.14 -1.09 7.32
CA ALA A 94 0.61 -2.15 6.47
C ALA A 94 -0.90 -2.01 6.22
N HIS A 95 -1.71 -1.71 7.26
CA HIS A 95 -3.15 -1.49 7.10
C HIS A 95 -3.45 -0.30 6.18
N LEU A 96 -2.72 0.80 6.33
CA LEU A 96 -2.88 1.98 5.48
C LEU A 96 -2.44 1.70 4.04
N TRP A 97 -1.29 1.04 3.88
CA TRP A 97 -0.76 0.66 2.58
C TRP A 97 -1.73 -0.27 1.84
N PHE A 98 -2.26 -1.29 2.53
CA PHE A 98 -3.21 -2.23 1.94
C PHE A 98 -4.50 -1.52 1.53
N ALA A 99 -5.08 -0.67 2.40
CA ALA A 99 -6.29 0.08 2.09
C ALA A 99 -6.11 0.99 0.85
N GLU A 100 -4.95 1.64 0.71
CA GLU A 100 -4.63 2.47 -0.45
C GLU A 100 -4.56 1.64 -1.74
N ARG A 101 -3.91 0.47 -1.69
CA ARG A 101 -3.83 -0.44 -2.84
C ARG A 101 -5.19 -1.04 -3.21
N THR A 102 -6.04 -1.35 -2.23
CA THR A 102 -7.40 -1.82 -2.49
C THR A 102 -8.24 -0.73 -3.16
N ALA A 103 -8.08 0.53 -2.75
CA ALA A 103 -8.73 1.65 -3.42
C ALA A 103 -8.22 1.85 -4.85
N ASP A 104 -6.90 1.73 -5.06
CA ASP A 104 -6.29 1.75 -6.40
C ASP A 104 -6.89 0.64 -7.30
N LEU A 105 -7.03 -0.60 -6.80
CA LEU A 105 -7.66 -1.71 -7.52
C LEU A 105 -9.14 -1.46 -7.84
N ALA A 106 -9.92 -0.98 -6.87
CA ALA A 106 -11.34 -0.70 -7.05
C ALA A 106 -11.58 0.36 -8.14
N LEU A 107 -10.74 1.40 -8.18
CA LEU A 107 -10.76 2.42 -9.22
C LEU A 107 -10.46 1.80 -10.59
N LEU A 108 -9.40 0.99 -10.70
CA LEU A 108 -9.03 0.33 -11.96
C LEU A 108 -10.13 -0.60 -12.47
N GLY A 109 -10.74 -1.40 -11.60
CA GLY A 109 -11.86 -2.28 -11.96
C GLY A 109 -13.09 -1.51 -12.42
N SER A 110 -13.36 -0.35 -11.81
CA SER A 110 -14.50 0.51 -12.18
C SER A 110 -14.30 1.21 -13.53
N LEU A 111 -13.07 1.64 -13.84
CA LEU A 111 -12.78 2.36 -15.10
C LEU A 111 -12.55 1.43 -16.30
N SER A 112 -12.06 0.20 -16.07
CA SER A 112 -11.70 -0.73 -17.16
C SER A 112 -12.86 -1.64 -17.57
N GLY A 113 -13.98 -1.65 -16.83
CA GLY A 113 -15.08 -2.61 -17.02
C GLY A 113 -14.73 -4.06 -16.68
N ASP A 114 -13.45 -4.37 -16.47
CA ASP A 114 -12.94 -5.67 -16.04
C ASP A 114 -13.18 -5.87 -14.53
N LEU A 115 -14.40 -6.29 -14.20
CA LEU A 115 -14.67 -6.99 -12.94
C LEU A 115 -14.03 -8.40 -12.90
N ALA A 116 -13.42 -8.86 -13.98
CA ALA A 116 -12.80 -10.18 -14.09
C ALA A 116 -11.38 -10.28 -13.48
N ALA A 117 -10.86 -9.20 -12.90
CA ALA A 117 -9.51 -9.15 -12.30
C ALA A 117 -9.51 -8.68 -10.83
N ALA A 118 -10.65 -8.79 -10.15
CA ALA A 118 -10.83 -8.54 -8.71
C ALA A 118 -11.40 -9.79 -8.02
#